data_AF-A0A3M7CA95-F1
#
_entry.id   AF-A0A3M7CA95-F1
#
_cell.length_a   1.000
_cell.length_b   1.000
_cell.length_c   1.000
_cell.angle_alpha   90.00
_cell.angle_beta   90.00
_cell.angle_gamma   90.00
#
_symmetry.space_group_name_H-M   'P 1'
#
loop_
_entity.id
_entity.type
_entity.pdbx_description
1 polymer ?
#
loop_
_entity_poly.entity_id
_entity_poly.type
_entity_poly.pdbx_seq_one_letter_code
_entity_poly.pdbx_strand_id
1 'polypeptide(L)'
;MRLLQWAWLGLTSLAAAADTNTTHESRNILPATFKPPPHFRNVNLVRNINLEKSYPRETINVVVENVDAQPQREYYLPFEQGTLGRIGGLEAKDKKEPERTGFTAEIVEVDPYSATEYYKITFPSALPSKEQITLQITYYVLSALEPLPAHIGQLDKQYVLHSFSAYVPSAYTTLKQKTKLKLPTVDVPDVTTLPADLNAEGKEDPQKQGTTFTYGPYGEREAGATQEASVRYEFTRPLTHGKLLERDVEVSHWGGNIATEERHWLTNRAAALKNQFSRVQYQQSAYYNPPTHALKDLRFPLTLGSVDA
;
A
#
# COMPACT_ATOMS: atom_id res chain seq x y z
N MET A 1 67.59 -17.91 -26.55
CA MET A 1 66.36 -18.71 -26.42
C MET A 1 65.80 -18.49 -25.03
N ARG A 2 64.69 -17.74 -24.92
CA ARG A 2 63.87 -17.66 -23.69
C ARG A 2 63.00 -18.92 -23.58
N LEU A 3 62.28 -19.06 -22.46
CA LEU A 3 61.25 -20.05 -22.05
C LEU A 3 61.78 -20.87 -20.85
N LEU A 4 61.11 -21.09 -19.72
CA LEU A 4 59.79 -20.70 -19.19
C LEU A 4 59.92 -20.85 -17.66
N GLN A 5 59.65 -19.82 -16.85
CA GLN A 5 59.43 -19.99 -15.41
C GLN A 5 57.94 -20.22 -15.19
N TRP A 6 57.58 -21.36 -14.62
CA TRP A 6 56.22 -21.69 -14.21
C TRP A 6 55.89 -20.94 -12.92
N ALA A 7 55.04 -19.91 -13.02
CA ALA A 7 54.39 -19.33 -11.86
C ALA A 7 53.06 -20.06 -11.62
N TRP A 8 53.00 -20.83 -10.53
CA TRP A 8 51.76 -21.35 -9.99
C TRP A 8 50.98 -20.20 -9.35
N LEU A 9 49.92 -19.73 -10.01
CA LEU A 9 48.92 -18.86 -9.41
C LEU A 9 47.79 -19.73 -8.88
N GLY A 10 47.80 -19.95 -7.57
CA GLY A 10 46.68 -20.56 -6.86
C GLY A 10 45.45 -19.65 -6.94
N LEU A 11 44.42 -20.11 -7.65
CA LEU A 11 43.08 -19.55 -7.57
C LEU A 11 42.48 -19.93 -6.22
N THR A 12 42.60 -19.03 -5.24
CA THR A 12 41.75 -19.10 -4.04
C THR A 12 40.35 -18.66 -4.45
N SER A 13 39.47 -19.64 -4.67
CA SER A 13 38.03 -19.40 -4.78
C SER A 13 37.50 -18.94 -3.43
N LEU A 14 37.44 -17.63 -3.21
CA LEU A 14 36.57 -17.04 -2.22
C LEU A 14 35.13 -17.26 -2.72
N ALA A 15 34.53 -18.37 -2.30
CA ALA A 15 33.08 -18.52 -2.35
C ALA A 15 32.50 -17.46 -1.42
N ALA A 16 32.14 -16.30 -1.97
CA ALA A 16 31.22 -15.39 -1.32
C ALA A 16 29.91 -16.16 -1.17
N ALA A 17 29.61 -16.59 0.05
CA ALA A 17 28.28 -17.06 0.38
C ALA A 17 27.32 -15.93 0.01
N ALA A 18 26.49 -16.16 -1.00
CA ALA A 18 25.39 -15.28 -1.29
C ALA A 18 24.48 -15.31 -0.06
N ASP A 19 24.38 -14.18 0.63
CA ASP A 19 23.40 -14.02 1.70
C ASP A 19 22.02 -14.31 1.12
N THR A 20 21.37 -15.33 1.65
CA THR A 20 19.98 -15.66 1.32
C THR A 20 19.12 -14.44 1.64
N ASN A 21 18.31 -14.01 0.66
CA ASN A 21 17.33 -12.91 0.72
C ASN A 21 16.21 -13.08 1.78
N THR A 22 16.37 -13.97 2.75
CA THR A 22 15.53 -13.98 3.95
C THR A 22 16.01 -12.87 4.87
N THR A 23 15.47 -11.67 4.68
CA THR A 23 15.45 -10.61 5.69
C THR A 23 14.64 -11.09 6.89
N HIS A 24 15.22 -11.98 7.69
CA HIS A 24 14.84 -12.12 9.09
C HIS A 24 15.41 -10.91 9.82
N GLU A 25 14.88 -9.71 9.54
CA GLU A 25 15.00 -8.65 10.53
C GLU A 25 14.43 -9.20 11.83
N SER A 26 15.15 -8.99 12.93
CA SER A 26 14.69 -9.33 14.27
C SER A 26 13.44 -8.52 14.57
N ARG A 27 12.28 -9.01 14.14
CA ARG A 27 11.01 -8.37 14.44
C ARG A 27 10.80 -8.48 15.94
N ASN A 28 10.43 -7.38 16.58
CA ASN A 28 10.00 -7.41 17.97
C ASN A 28 8.77 -8.31 18.04
N ILE A 29 8.90 -9.50 18.63
CA ILE A 29 7.79 -10.46 18.75
C ILE A 29 6.96 -10.04 19.96
N LEU A 30 5.74 -9.56 19.71
CA LEU A 30 4.74 -9.31 20.74
C LEU A 30 3.94 -10.58 21.03
N PRO A 31 3.51 -10.78 22.29
CA PRO A 31 2.68 -11.93 22.65
C PRO A 31 1.32 -11.89 21.93
N ALA A 32 0.74 -13.06 21.67
CA ALA A 32 -0.56 -13.21 20.98
C ALA A 32 -1.72 -12.42 21.61
N THR A 33 -1.64 -12.20 22.93
CA THR A 33 -2.64 -11.47 23.71
C THR A 33 -2.35 -9.96 23.78
N PHE A 34 -1.36 -9.47 23.03
CA PHE A 34 -1.00 -8.07 23.06
C PHE A 34 -2.18 -7.21 22.62
N LYS A 35 -2.52 -6.26 23.48
CA LYS A 35 -3.42 -5.17 23.15
C LYS A 35 -2.61 -3.88 23.29
N PRO A 36 -2.60 -3.02 22.26
CA PRO A 36 -2.01 -1.70 22.38
C PRO A 36 -2.50 -1.01 23.66
N PRO A 37 -1.58 -0.50 24.50
CA PRO A 37 -1.98 0.22 25.70
C PRO A 37 -2.90 1.40 25.35
N PRO A 38 -4.01 1.64 26.07
CA PRO A 38 -5.00 2.67 25.75
C PRO A 38 -4.54 4.09 26.16
N HIS A 39 -3.29 4.42 25.86
CA HIS A 39 -2.67 5.70 26.19
C HIS A 39 -3.18 6.87 25.34
N PHE A 40 -3.70 6.56 24.16
CA PHE A 40 -4.13 7.55 23.19
C PHE A 40 -5.63 7.47 22.92
N ARG A 41 -6.19 8.60 22.51
CA ARG A 41 -7.55 8.72 21.97
C ARG A 41 -7.52 9.48 20.65
N ASN A 42 -8.30 9.02 19.67
CA ASN A 42 -8.42 9.68 18.38
C ASN A 42 -9.59 10.69 18.43
N VAL A 43 -9.27 11.98 18.44
CA VAL A 43 -10.28 13.05 18.56
C VAL A 43 -11.00 13.28 17.24
N ASN A 44 -10.27 13.29 16.14
CA ASN A 44 -10.82 13.45 14.79
C ASN A 44 -9.96 12.69 13.80
N LEU A 45 -10.60 11.89 12.95
CA LEU A 45 -9.92 10.99 12.05
C LEU A 45 -10.52 11.07 10.64
N VAL A 46 -9.69 11.41 9.66
CA VAL A 46 -10.07 11.45 8.24
C VAL A 46 -9.20 10.50 7.43
N ARG A 47 -9.80 9.40 6.97
CA ARG A 47 -9.18 8.45 6.04
C ARG A 47 -9.51 8.83 4.61
N ASN A 48 -8.49 8.88 3.76
CA ASN A 48 -8.66 9.04 2.31
C ASN A 48 -8.07 7.81 1.63
N ILE A 49 -8.89 7.11 0.83
CA ILE A 49 -8.48 5.97 0.02
C ILE A 49 -8.49 6.43 -1.43
N ASN A 50 -7.32 6.55 -2.04
CA ASN A 50 -7.17 6.88 -3.44
C ASN A 50 -7.04 5.60 -4.27
N LEU A 51 -8.00 5.43 -5.18
CA LEU A 51 -8.18 4.25 -6.03
C LEU A 51 -7.87 4.55 -7.52
N GLU A 52 -7.21 5.67 -7.80
CA GLU A 52 -6.86 6.08 -9.17
C GLU A 52 -5.72 5.24 -9.76
N LYS A 53 -4.88 4.62 -8.91
CA LYS A 53 -3.76 3.75 -9.31
C LYS A 53 -4.14 2.27 -9.22
N SER A 54 -3.26 1.39 -9.69
CA SER A 54 -3.42 -0.07 -9.63
C SER A 54 -3.29 -0.65 -8.21
N TYR A 55 -3.10 0.21 -7.21
CA TYR A 55 -3.04 -0.10 -5.80
C TYR A 55 -3.73 1.03 -5.02
N PRO A 56 -4.53 0.73 -3.99
CA PRO A 56 -5.03 1.72 -3.06
C PRO A 56 -3.88 2.44 -2.35
N ARG A 57 -3.90 3.77 -2.39
CA ARG A 57 -3.10 4.61 -1.48
C ARG A 57 -4.01 5.13 -0.40
N GLU A 58 -3.67 4.79 0.84
CA GLU A 58 -4.40 5.24 2.01
C GLU A 58 -3.67 6.38 2.71
N THR A 59 -4.43 7.38 3.15
CA THR A 59 -3.92 8.49 3.94
C THR A 59 -4.86 8.79 5.09
N ILE A 60 -4.44 8.38 6.29
CA ILE A 60 -5.14 8.63 7.55
C ILE A 60 -4.57 9.92 8.14
N ASN A 61 -5.43 10.92 8.32
CA ASN A 61 -5.10 12.12 9.08
C ASN A 61 -5.84 12.03 10.40
N VAL A 62 -5.10 11.81 11.49
CA VAL A 62 -5.67 11.60 12.81
C VAL A 62 -5.13 12.62 13.80
N VAL A 63 -6.04 13.24 14.56
CA VAL A 63 -5.70 14.06 15.73
C VAL A 63 -5.64 13.13 16.92
N VAL A 64 -4.43 12.81 17.36
CA VAL A 64 -4.15 11.90 18.47
C VAL A 64 -3.97 12.74 19.73
N GLU A 65 -4.70 12.41 20.79
CA GLU A 65 -4.59 13.02 22.12
C GLU A 65 -3.99 12.01 23.10
N ASN A 66 -3.00 12.41 23.89
CA ASN A 66 -2.50 11.60 25.00
C ASN A 66 -3.45 11.71 26.20
N VAL A 67 -4.13 10.61 26.55
CA VAL A 67 -5.03 10.55 27.70
C VAL A 67 -4.35 9.97 28.95
N ASP A 68 -3.12 9.49 28.82
CA ASP A 68 -2.31 9.04 29.95
C ASP A 68 -1.76 10.23 30.77
N ALA A 69 -1.44 9.99 32.04
CA ALA A 69 -0.74 10.94 32.88
C ALA A 69 0.73 11.11 32.48
N GLN A 70 1.35 10.07 31.91
CA GLN A 70 2.74 10.07 31.49
C GLN A 70 2.90 10.50 30.02
N PRO A 71 4.06 11.05 29.62
CA PRO A 71 4.36 11.28 28.21
C PRO A 71 4.48 9.97 27.42
N GLN A 72 3.83 9.89 26.27
CA GLN A 72 3.71 8.66 25.47
C GLN A 72 4.23 8.88 24.06
N ARG A 73 4.85 7.86 23.46
CA ARG A 73 5.51 7.98 22.14
C ARG A 73 5.14 6.93 21.10
N GLU A 74 4.44 5.86 21.50
CA GLU A 74 4.20 4.69 20.66
C GLU A 74 2.73 4.57 20.26
N TYR A 75 2.46 4.76 18.97
CA TYR A 75 1.12 4.65 18.40
C TYR A 75 1.00 3.40 17.55
N TYR A 76 -0.06 2.61 17.74
CA TYR A 76 -0.25 1.34 17.03
C TYR A 76 -1.39 1.45 15.99
N LEU A 77 -1.12 1.01 14.76
CA LEU A 77 -2.12 0.92 13.68
C LEU A 77 -2.42 -0.55 13.38
N PRO A 78 -3.68 -1.03 13.57
CA PRO A 78 -4.04 -2.42 13.33
C PRO A 78 -4.25 -2.73 11.85
N PHE A 79 -3.92 -3.97 11.49
CA PHE A 79 -4.18 -4.59 10.21
C PHE A 79 -4.74 -6.00 10.42
N GLU A 80 -5.64 -6.42 9.54
CA GLU A 80 -6.08 -7.82 9.49
C GLU A 80 -4.91 -8.73 9.14
N GLN A 81 -4.90 -9.93 9.73
CA GLN A 81 -3.87 -10.92 9.51
C GLN A 81 -3.57 -11.14 8.01
N GLY A 82 -2.29 -11.13 7.64
CA GLY A 82 -1.83 -11.36 6.27
C GLY A 82 -1.95 -10.12 5.35
N THR A 83 -2.55 -9.02 5.83
CA THR A 83 -2.57 -7.76 5.09
C THR A 83 -1.22 -7.07 5.13
N LEU A 84 -0.44 -7.21 6.22
CA LEU A 84 0.89 -6.60 6.33
C LEU A 84 1.85 -7.04 5.22
N GLY A 85 1.80 -8.31 4.82
CA GLY A 85 2.61 -8.82 3.70
C GLY A 85 2.30 -8.17 2.35
N ARG A 86 1.18 -7.43 2.25
CA ARG A 86 0.78 -6.67 1.07
C ARG A 86 0.98 -5.16 1.24
N ILE A 87 1.49 -4.68 2.37
CA ILE A 87 1.78 -3.25 2.54
C ILE A 87 3.10 -2.93 1.84
N GLY A 88 3.03 -2.14 0.77
CA GLY A 88 4.20 -1.76 -0.04
C GLY A 88 5.09 -0.69 0.59
N GLY A 89 4.71 -0.20 1.76
CA GLY A 89 5.40 0.87 2.50
C GLY A 89 4.42 1.65 3.35
N LEU A 90 4.88 2.12 4.51
CA LEU A 90 4.13 2.96 5.42
C LEU A 90 5.01 4.11 5.90
N GLU A 91 4.48 5.33 5.85
CA GLU A 91 5.13 6.55 6.29
C GLU A 91 4.22 7.27 7.28
N ALA A 92 4.80 7.82 8.35
CA ALA A 92 4.09 8.65 9.30
C ALA A 92 4.82 9.99 9.45
N LYS A 93 4.06 11.09 9.56
CA LYS A 93 4.60 12.42 9.81
C LYS A 93 3.62 13.32 10.54
N ASP A 94 4.13 14.40 11.10
CA ASP A 94 3.26 15.47 11.61
C ASP A 94 2.71 16.29 10.44
N LYS A 95 1.39 16.39 10.35
CA LYS A 95 0.72 17.16 9.29
C LYS A 95 0.88 18.66 9.50
N LYS A 96 0.92 19.13 10.75
CA LYS A 96 1.03 20.56 11.07
C LYS A 96 2.47 21.04 10.97
N GLU A 97 3.43 20.16 11.29
CA GLU A 97 4.86 20.45 11.23
C GLU A 97 5.61 19.40 10.36
N PRO A 98 5.50 19.48 9.02
CA PRO A 98 6.09 18.47 8.13
C PRO A 98 7.62 18.34 8.21
N GLU A 99 8.30 19.40 8.66
CA GLU A 99 9.76 19.43 8.87
C GLU A 99 10.20 18.62 10.10
N ARG A 100 9.26 18.22 10.97
CA ARG A 100 9.54 17.39 12.14
C ARG A 100 9.83 15.96 11.68
N THR A 101 11.12 15.63 11.60
CA THR A 101 11.62 14.32 11.20
C THR A 101 11.78 13.37 12.39
N GLY A 102 12.05 12.09 12.09
CA GLY A 102 12.34 11.08 13.12
C GLY A 102 11.15 10.20 13.53
N PHE A 103 10.03 10.28 12.82
CA PHE A 103 9.00 9.25 12.92
C PHE A 103 9.53 7.93 12.35
N THR A 104 9.38 6.85 13.09
CA THR A 104 9.68 5.50 12.60
C THR A 104 8.42 4.66 12.59
N ALA A 105 8.31 3.77 11.61
CA ALA A 105 7.22 2.82 11.50
C ALA A 105 7.81 1.43 11.29
N GLU A 106 7.59 0.55 12.25
CA GLU A 106 8.07 -0.82 12.20
C GLU A 106 6.92 -1.81 12.36
N ILE A 107 7.03 -2.94 11.64
CA ILE A 107 6.13 -4.06 11.83
C ILE A 107 6.49 -4.70 13.16
N VAL A 108 5.50 -4.90 14.01
CA VAL A 108 5.68 -5.69 15.22
C VAL A 108 5.10 -7.07 14.96
N GLU A 109 5.94 -8.10 15.05
CA GLU A 109 5.53 -9.46 14.78
C GLU A 109 4.64 -9.92 15.91
N VAL A 110 3.37 -10.14 15.61
CA VAL A 110 2.45 -10.77 16.55
C VAL A 110 2.36 -12.23 16.17
N ASP A 111 2.20 -13.10 17.16
CA ASP A 111 1.96 -14.53 17.01
C ASP A 111 1.21 -14.89 15.70
N PRO A 112 1.68 -15.89 14.91
CA PRO A 112 0.98 -16.38 13.71
C PRO A 112 -0.48 -16.79 13.91
N TYR A 113 -0.96 -16.93 15.14
CA TYR A 113 -2.35 -17.24 15.48
C TYR A 113 -3.18 -15.99 15.85
N SER A 114 -2.57 -14.79 15.89
CA SER A 114 -3.31 -13.54 16.11
C SER A 114 -4.08 -13.13 14.86
N ALA A 115 -5.34 -12.74 15.06
CA ALA A 115 -6.19 -12.21 13.99
C ALA A 115 -5.81 -10.78 13.56
N THR A 116 -4.99 -10.08 14.35
CA THR A 116 -4.61 -8.68 14.11
C THR A 116 -3.11 -8.50 14.26
N GLU A 117 -2.53 -7.82 13.29
CA GLU A 117 -1.12 -7.42 13.26
C GLU A 117 -1.02 -5.89 13.39
N TYR A 118 0.12 -5.38 13.84
CA TYR A 118 0.28 -3.95 14.10
C TYR A 118 1.53 -3.36 13.44
N TYR A 119 1.38 -2.16 12.90
CA TYR A 119 2.50 -1.24 12.76
C TYR A 119 2.63 -0.41 14.04
N LYS A 120 3.84 -0.36 14.61
CA LYS A 120 4.17 0.57 15.68
C LYS A 120 4.84 1.80 15.08
N ILE A 121 4.21 2.94 15.30
CA ILE A 121 4.67 4.26 14.90
C ILE A 121 5.27 4.92 16.14
N THR A 122 6.57 5.21 16.10
CA THR A 122 7.27 5.89 17.20
C THR A 122 7.42 7.37 16.88
N PHE A 123 6.97 8.23 17.78
CA PHE A 123 7.11 9.67 17.65
C PHE A 123 8.55 10.11 17.98
N PRO A 124 9.07 11.15 17.30
CA PRO A 124 10.43 11.65 17.55
C PRO A 124 10.61 12.25 18.95
N SER A 125 9.54 12.80 19.52
CA SER A 125 9.50 13.17 20.94
C SER A 125 8.18 12.73 21.57
N ALA A 126 8.24 12.36 22.85
CA ALA A 126 7.07 11.90 23.59
C ALA A 126 6.01 13.00 23.66
N LEU A 127 4.76 12.65 23.39
CA LEU A 127 3.61 13.54 23.49
C LEU A 127 3.25 13.70 24.98
N PRO A 128 3.32 14.90 25.56
CA PRO A 128 2.92 15.15 26.94
C PRO A 128 1.45 14.81 27.21
N SER A 129 1.10 14.65 28.48
CA SER A 129 -0.29 14.40 28.89
C SER A 129 -1.21 15.52 28.40
N LYS A 130 -2.38 15.14 27.85
CA LYS A 130 -3.42 16.04 27.30
C LYS A 130 -3.01 16.85 26.07
N GLU A 131 -1.78 16.68 25.57
CA GLU A 131 -1.38 17.30 24.31
C GLU A 131 -1.88 16.49 23.11
N GLN A 132 -1.93 17.17 21.97
CA GLN A 132 -2.41 16.60 20.71
C GLN A 132 -1.37 16.73 19.61
N ILE A 133 -1.27 15.70 18.78
CA ILE A 133 -0.50 15.69 17.54
C ILE A 133 -1.40 15.37 16.35
N THR A 134 -1.16 16.00 15.21
CA THR A 134 -1.91 15.69 13.97
C THR A 134 -1.09 14.76 13.10
N LEU A 135 -1.22 13.46 13.34
CA LEU A 135 -0.48 12.43 12.63
C LEU A 135 -1.09 12.20 11.24
N GLN A 136 -0.25 12.26 10.19
CA GLN A 136 -0.58 11.80 8.86
C GLN A 136 0.15 10.47 8.61
N ILE A 137 -0.63 9.40 8.47
CA ILE A 137 -0.14 8.07 8.13
C ILE A 137 -0.51 7.78 6.68
N THR A 138 0.48 7.45 5.85
CA THR A 138 0.29 7.07 4.46
C THR A 138 0.81 5.66 4.22
N TYR A 139 0.01 4.80 3.60
CA TYR A 139 0.46 3.47 3.19
C TYR A 139 -0.17 3.02 1.88
N TYR A 140 0.42 1.99 1.29
CA TYR A 140 0.02 1.44 0.00
C TYR A 140 -0.35 -0.02 0.15
N VAL A 141 -1.56 -0.40 -0.25
CA VAL A 141 -2.02 -1.78 -0.19
C VAL A 141 -1.85 -2.41 -1.56
N LEU A 142 -0.88 -3.32 -1.70
CA LEU A 142 -0.60 -4.01 -2.95
C LEU A 142 -1.61 -5.13 -3.17
N SER A 143 -1.90 -5.46 -4.43
CA SER A 143 -2.76 -6.61 -4.78
C SER A 143 -4.15 -6.60 -4.12
N ALA A 144 -4.74 -5.42 -3.92
CA ALA A 144 -6.03 -5.23 -3.23
C ALA A 144 -7.21 -4.91 -4.17
N LEU A 145 -6.96 -4.89 -5.49
CA LEU A 145 -7.98 -4.68 -6.51
C LEU A 145 -8.23 -5.98 -7.26
N GLU A 146 -9.49 -6.37 -7.37
CA GLU A 146 -9.89 -7.63 -8.01
C GLU A 146 -10.84 -7.35 -9.18
N PRO A 147 -10.57 -7.86 -10.41
CA PRO A 147 -11.50 -7.68 -11.51
C PRO A 147 -12.82 -8.40 -11.27
N LEU A 148 -13.94 -7.69 -11.44
CA LEU A 148 -15.29 -8.25 -11.30
C LEU A 148 -16.19 -7.68 -12.41
N PRO A 149 -16.57 -8.47 -13.43
CA PRO A 149 -16.29 -9.91 -13.59
C PRO A 149 -14.82 -10.21 -13.91
N ALA A 150 -14.38 -11.42 -13.56
CA ALA A 150 -13.00 -11.88 -13.81
C ALA A 150 -12.69 -12.08 -15.31
N HIS A 151 -13.71 -12.24 -16.15
CA HIS A 151 -13.57 -12.41 -17.60
C HIS A 151 -14.45 -11.41 -18.36
N ILE A 152 -13.86 -10.68 -19.31
CA ILE A 152 -14.54 -9.68 -20.14
C ILE A 152 -14.18 -9.85 -21.62
N GLY A 153 -15.04 -9.38 -22.52
CA GLY A 153 -14.71 -9.29 -23.94
C GLY A 153 -13.57 -8.30 -24.19
N GLN A 154 -12.89 -8.43 -25.33
CA GLN A 154 -11.73 -7.61 -25.67
C GLN A 154 -12.03 -6.09 -25.74
N LEU A 155 -13.27 -5.72 -26.04
CA LEU A 155 -13.73 -4.33 -26.15
C LEU A 155 -14.61 -3.89 -24.97
N ASP A 156 -14.82 -4.78 -24.00
CA ASP A 156 -15.67 -4.47 -22.85
C ASP A 156 -14.92 -3.59 -21.85
N LYS A 157 -15.70 -2.82 -21.09
CA LYS A 157 -15.18 -2.07 -19.96
C LYS A 157 -14.71 -3.02 -18.85
N GLN A 158 -13.61 -2.65 -18.21
CA GLN A 158 -13.14 -3.35 -17.02
C GLN A 158 -13.66 -2.65 -15.77
N TYR A 159 -14.17 -3.45 -14.84
CA TYR A 159 -14.53 -3.03 -13.49
C TYR A 159 -13.69 -3.79 -12.47
N VAL A 160 -13.28 -3.11 -11.41
CA VAL A 160 -12.54 -3.71 -10.29
C VAL A 160 -13.29 -3.47 -9.00
N LEU A 161 -13.23 -4.46 -8.11
CA LEU A 161 -13.74 -4.44 -6.76
C LEU A 161 -12.62 -4.05 -5.81
N HIS A 162 -12.93 -3.11 -4.90
CA HIS A 162 -12.10 -2.83 -3.74
C HIS A 162 -12.93 -3.01 -2.48
N SER A 163 -12.48 -3.91 -1.61
CA SER A 163 -13.06 -4.18 -0.29
C SER A 163 -12.29 -3.43 0.79
N PHE A 164 -13.01 -2.80 1.71
CA PHE A 164 -12.44 -1.99 2.78
C PHE A 164 -13.42 -1.92 3.96
N SER A 165 -13.00 -1.30 5.06
CA SER A 165 -13.91 -0.94 6.16
C SER A 165 -14.29 0.54 6.08
N ALA A 166 -15.59 0.85 6.16
CA ALA A 166 -16.11 2.21 6.25
C ALA A 166 -15.59 2.92 7.52
N TYR A 167 -15.46 2.17 8.63
CA TYR A 167 -14.76 2.63 9.83
C TYR A 167 -13.25 2.45 9.64
N VAL A 168 -12.49 3.39 10.19
CA VAL A 168 -11.04 3.38 10.05
C VAL A 168 -10.45 2.40 11.06
N PRO A 169 -9.60 1.44 10.62
CA PRO A 169 -8.91 0.54 11.53
C PRO A 169 -8.12 1.33 12.56
N SER A 170 -8.46 1.16 13.85
CA SER A 170 -7.86 1.89 14.96
C SER A 170 -7.71 0.99 16.18
N ALA A 171 -6.56 1.06 16.84
CA ALA A 171 -6.31 0.42 18.12
C ALA A 171 -6.86 1.23 19.32
N TYR A 172 -7.41 2.41 19.06
CA TYR A 172 -7.85 3.37 20.06
C TYR A 172 -9.29 3.82 19.80
N THR A 173 -10.00 4.20 20.85
CA THR A 173 -11.32 4.82 20.75
C THR A 173 -11.24 6.09 19.90
N THR A 174 -12.17 6.20 18.96
CA THR A 174 -12.21 7.28 17.97
C THR A 174 -13.51 8.05 18.08
N LEU A 175 -13.44 9.32 18.45
CA LEU A 175 -14.60 10.16 18.75
C LEU A 175 -15.36 10.59 17.49
N LYS A 176 -14.62 10.94 16.43
CA LYS A 176 -15.18 11.35 15.14
C LYS A 176 -14.34 10.80 14.02
N GLN A 177 -15.00 10.19 13.04
CA GLN A 177 -14.30 9.69 11.87
C GLN A 177 -15.10 9.82 10.58
N LYS A 178 -14.39 9.89 9.46
CA LYS A 178 -14.97 9.77 8.12
C LYS A 178 -13.98 9.16 7.15
N THR A 179 -14.52 8.45 6.16
CA THR A 179 -13.74 7.78 5.11
C THR A 179 -14.12 8.35 3.76
N LYS A 180 -13.13 8.80 2.99
CA LYS A 180 -13.31 9.36 1.65
C LYS A 180 -12.64 8.45 0.63
N LEU A 181 -13.39 8.01 -0.37
CA LEU A 181 -12.87 7.31 -1.53
C LEU A 181 -12.70 8.29 -2.68
N LYS A 182 -11.58 8.22 -3.39
CA LYS A 182 -11.37 8.93 -4.65
C LYS A 182 -11.19 7.93 -5.77
N LEU A 183 -12.11 7.93 -6.73
CA LEU A 183 -12.15 7.03 -7.87
C LEU A 183 -11.57 7.69 -9.14
N PRO A 184 -11.08 6.91 -10.11
CA PRO A 184 -10.59 7.44 -11.39
C PRO A 184 -11.71 7.97 -12.30
N THR A 185 -12.91 7.41 -12.19
CA THR A 185 -14.07 7.77 -13.02
C THR A 185 -15.35 7.86 -12.18
N VAL A 186 -16.44 8.33 -12.78
CA VAL A 186 -17.77 8.42 -12.16
C VAL A 186 -18.64 7.17 -12.38
N ASP A 187 -18.16 6.24 -13.23
CA ASP A 187 -18.82 4.99 -13.58
C ASP A 187 -18.57 3.96 -12.46
N VAL A 188 -19.58 3.83 -11.60
CA VAL A 188 -19.56 3.02 -10.39
C VAL A 188 -20.83 2.17 -10.38
N PRO A 189 -20.76 0.94 -10.90
CA PRO A 189 -21.92 0.06 -10.94
C PRO A 189 -22.47 -0.30 -9.56
N ASP A 190 -21.60 -0.67 -8.62
CA ASP A 190 -22.00 -1.09 -7.28
C ASP A 190 -21.20 -0.35 -6.21
N VAL A 191 -21.89 0.06 -5.15
CA VAL A 191 -21.29 0.62 -3.95
C VAL A 191 -22.10 0.15 -2.75
N THR A 192 -21.41 -0.20 -1.66
CA THR A 192 -22.11 -0.59 -0.43
C THR A 192 -22.77 0.63 0.19
N THR A 193 -24.10 0.62 0.26
CA THR A 193 -24.85 1.64 0.99
C THR A 193 -25.04 1.20 2.44
N LEU A 194 -24.79 2.12 3.37
CA LEU A 194 -24.98 1.89 4.79
C LEU A 194 -26.24 2.59 5.28
N PRO A 195 -26.94 2.04 6.29
CA PRO A 195 -28.12 2.69 6.87
C PRO A 195 -27.82 4.12 7.33
N ALA A 196 -28.73 5.06 7.04
CA ALA A 196 -28.59 6.47 7.41
C ALA A 196 -28.44 6.68 8.92
N ASP A 197 -29.00 5.78 9.73
CA ASP A 197 -28.91 5.78 11.19
C ASP A 197 -27.48 5.60 11.72
N LEU A 198 -26.59 5.00 10.92
CA LEU A 198 -25.18 4.87 11.29
C LEU A 198 -24.42 6.18 11.13
N ASN A 199 -24.87 7.07 10.24
CA ASN A 199 -24.28 8.38 10.02
C ASN A 199 -24.77 9.35 11.10
N ALA A 200 -23.84 10.08 11.74
CA ALA A 200 -24.18 11.05 12.77
C ALA A 200 -25.06 12.22 12.27
N GLU A 201 -25.09 12.45 10.95
CA GLU A 201 -25.94 13.45 10.30
C GLU A 201 -27.30 12.90 9.82
N GLY A 202 -27.57 11.59 9.99
CA GLY A 202 -28.82 10.97 9.53
C GLY A 202 -29.01 10.98 8.00
N LYS A 203 -27.92 11.07 7.24
CA LYS A 203 -27.91 11.10 5.78
C LYS A 203 -27.56 9.73 5.21
N GLU A 204 -27.95 9.49 3.96
CA GLU A 204 -27.52 8.31 3.21
C GLU A 204 -25.99 8.24 3.11
N ASP A 205 -25.46 7.04 3.35
CA ASP A 205 -24.04 6.73 3.23
C ASP A 205 -23.83 5.72 2.10
N PRO A 206 -22.90 5.95 1.16
CA PRO A 206 -22.01 7.12 1.05
C PRO A 206 -22.62 8.31 0.30
N GLN A 207 -22.18 9.52 0.65
CA GLN A 207 -22.44 10.74 -0.15
C GLN A 207 -21.53 10.80 -1.38
N LYS A 208 -22.13 10.85 -2.58
CA LYS A 208 -21.40 10.97 -3.86
C LYS A 208 -21.21 12.43 -4.26
N GLN A 209 -19.97 12.84 -4.52
CA GLN A 209 -19.61 14.13 -5.10
C GLN A 209 -18.61 13.93 -6.25
N GLY A 210 -19.11 13.94 -7.49
CA GLY A 210 -18.28 13.66 -8.67
C GLY A 210 -17.68 12.24 -8.61
N THR A 211 -16.36 12.15 -8.57
CA THR A 211 -15.59 10.90 -8.42
C THR A 211 -15.28 10.53 -6.97
N THR A 212 -15.76 11.31 -6.01
CA THR A 212 -15.51 11.10 -4.58
C THR A 212 -16.75 10.53 -3.89
N PHE A 213 -16.55 9.53 -3.04
CA PHE A 213 -17.57 8.96 -2.17
C PHE A 213 -17.17 9.15 -0.72
N THR A 214 -18.06 9.66 0.12
CA THR A 214 -17.78 9.92 1.54
C THR A 214 -18.69 9.09 2.42
N TYR A 215 -18.09 8.30 3.31
CA TYR A 215 -18.74 7.53 4.37
C TYR A 215 -18.62 8.28 5.69
N GLY A 216 -19.74 8.42 6.40
CA GLY A 216 -19.83 9.18 7.64
C GLY A 216 -20.15 10.66 7.42
N PRO A 217 -20.04 11.51 8.46
CA PRO A 217 -19.27 11.28 9.68
C PRO A 217 -19.90 10.26 10.63
N TYR A 218 -19.04 9.46 11.25
CA TYR A 218 -19.42 8.56 12.35
C TYR A 218 -19.03 9.19 13.69
N GLY A 219 -19.88 8.97 14.69
CA GLY A 219 -19.62 9.36 16.07
C GLY A 219 -18.60 8.44 16.76
N GLU A 220 -18.67 8.39 18.09
CA GLU A 220 -17.72 7.62 18.89
C GLU A 220 -17.80 6.12 18.59
N ARG A 221 -16.63 5.53 18.31
CA ARG A 221 -16.46 4.10 18.05
C ARG A 221 -15.31 3.56 18.89
N GLU A 222 -15.52 2.37 19.42
CA GLU A 222 -14.53 1.63 20.19
C GLU A 222 -13.32 1.20 19.34
N ALA A 223 -12.21 0.89 20.02
CA ALA A 223 -11.05 0.29 19.38
C ALA A 223 -11.43 -1.03 18.67
N GLY A 224 -10.93 -1.23 17.45
CA GLY A 224 -11.18 -2.43 16.65
C GLY A 224 -12.57 -2.51 16.00
N ALA A 225 -13.38 -1.43 16.03
CA ALA A 225 -14.66 -1.41 15.34
C ALA A 225 -14.47 -1.47 13.81
N THR A 226 -15.16 -2.42 13.16
CA THR A 226 -15.11 -2.64 11.71
C THR A 226 -16.51 -2.57 11.12
N GLN A 227 -16.62 -2.00 9.92
CA GLN A 227 -17.86 -2.00 9.14
C GLN A 227 -17.49 -2.27 7.69
N GLU A 228 -17.73 -3.49 7.22
CA GLU A 228 -17.38 -3.90 5.86
C GLU A 228 -18.11 -3.06 4.82
N ALA A 229 -17.37 -2.64 3.80
CA ALA A 229 -17.86 -1.93 2.64
C ALA A 229 -17.04 -2.30 1.41
N SER A 230 -17.64 -2.16 0.25
CA SER A 230 -16.96 -2.40 -1.02
C SER A 230 -17.46 -1.43 -2.08
N VAL A 231 -16.61 -1.21 -3.08
CA VAL A 231 -16.93 -0.41 -4.26
C VAL A 231 -16.46 -1.13 -5.51
N ARG A 232 -17.35 -1.24 -6.49
CA ARG A 232 -17.04 -1.73 -7.83
C ARG A 232 -17.10 -0.55 -8.79
N TYR A 233 -15.97 -0.26 -9.46
CA TYR A 233 -15.82 0.93 -10.28
C TYR A 233 -15.05 0.63 -11.56
N GLU A 234 -15.26 1.44 -12.60
CA GLU A 234 -14.55 1.32 -13.86
C GLU A 234 -13.06 1.64 -13.68
N PHE A 235 -12.20 0.74 -14.15
CA PHE A 235 -10.75 0.90 -14.06
C PHE A 235 -10.11 0.63 -15.42
N THR A 236 -9.59 1.69 -16.04
CA THR A 236 -9.13 1.68 -17.42
C THR A 236 -7.61 1.59 -17.56
N ARG A 237 -6.89 1.23 -16.49
CA ARG A 237 -5.43 1.08 -16.48
C ARG A 237 -5.06 -0.40 -16.30
N PRO A 238 -3.87 -0.83 -16.74
CA PRO A 238 -3.38 -2.18 -16.46
C PRO A 238 -3.19 -2.39 -14.96
N LEU A 239 -3.46 -3.62 -14.50
CA LEU A 239 -3.14 -4.06 -13.14
C LEU A 239 -1.82 -4.84 -13.17
N THR A 240 -0.75 -4.15 -13.51
CA THR A 240 0.59 -4.76 -13.59
C THR A 240 1.06 -5.19 -12.20
N HIS A 241 1.45 -6.45 -12.07
CA HIS A 241 1.95 -7.05 -10.85
C HIS A 241 3.31 -7.69 -11.11
N GLY A 242 4.33 -7.22 -10.39
CA GLY A 242 5.66 -7.82 -10.40
C GLY A 242 5.72 -9.00 -9.44
N LYS A 243 6.02 -10.17 -9.98
CA LYS A 243 6.22 -11.41 -9.21
C LYS A 243 7.64 -11.52 -8.68
N LEU A 244 8.61 -11.13 -9.50
CA LEU A 244 10.03 -11.20 -9.19
C LEU A 244 10.74 -10.05 -9.91
N LEU A 245 11.66 -9.41 -9.19
CA LEU A 245 12.63 -8.47 -9.73
C LEU A 245 14.00 -8.97 -9.28
N GLU A 246 14.84 -9.32 -10.24
CA GLU A 246 16.26 -9.57 -10.01
C GLU A 246 17.04 -8.37 -10.52
N ARG A 247 17.98 -7.89 -9.72
CA ARG A 247 18.89 -6.81 -10.10
C ARG A 247 20.31 -7.25 -9.81
N ASP A 248 21.09 -7.42 -10.86
CA ASP A 248 22.51 -7.70 -10.78
C ASP A 248 23.28 -6.39 -10.90
N VAL A 249 24.18 -6.13 -9.96
CA VAL A 249 25.00 -4.92 -9.90
C VAL A 249 26.46 -5.34 -9.96
N GLU A 250 27.14 -5.05 -11.08
CA GLU A 250 28.57 -5.30 -11.25
C GLU A 250 29.36 -4.00 -11.05
N VAL A 251 30.41 -4.06 -10.24
CA VAL A 251 31.33 -2.93 -10.01
C VAL A 251 32.69 -3.26 -10.60
N SER A 252 33.12 -2.53 -11.63
CA SER A 252 34.40 -2.73 -12.29
C SER A 252 35.39 -1.63 -11.97
N HIS A 253 36.44 -1.98 -11.21
CA HIS A 253 37.55 -1.06 -10.93
C HIS A 253 38.45 -0.83 -12.15
N TRP A 254 38.53 -1.79 -13.07
CA TRP A 254 39.28 -1.66 -14.32
C TRP A 254 38.57 -0.75 -15.33
N GLY A 255 37.25 -0.92 -15.48
CA GLY A 255 36.42 -0.09 -16.35
C GLY A 255 36.00 1.24 -15.72
N GLY A 256 36.21 1.41 -14.40
CA GLY A 256 35.78 2.58 -13.66
C GLY A 256 34.26 2.80 -13.69
N ASN A 257 33.47 1.72 -13.78
CA ASN A 257 32.03 1.79 -14.00
C ASN A 257 31.23 0.86 -13.06
N ILE A 258 29.92 1.10 -13.04
CA ILE A 258 28.92 0.24 -12.43
C ILE A 258 27.95 -0.18 -13.54
N ALA A 259 27.76 -1.48 -13.71
CA ALA A 259 26.80 -2.04 -14.64
C ALA A 259 25.61 -2.63 -13.87
N THR A 260 24.40 -2.39 -14.35
CA THR A 260 23.17 -2.89 -13.75
C THR A 260 22.34 -3.62 -14.77
N GLU A 261 22.02 -4.88 -14.48
CA GLU A 261 21.05 -5.69 -15.25
C GLU A 261 19.82 -5.93 -14.39
N GLU A 262 18.63 -5.73 -14.96
CA GLU A 262 17.36 -6.01 -14.28
C GLU A 262 16.53 -7.02 -15.06
N ARG A 263 16.06 -8.06 -14.38
CA ARG A 263 15.12 -9.04 -14.93
C ARG A 263 13.78 -8.89 -14.22
N HIS A 264 12.76 -8.52 -14.99
CA HIS A 264 11.41 -8.22 -14.50
C HIS A 264 10.43 -9.33 -14.88
N TRP A 265 9.85 -10.03 -13.90
CA TRP A 265 8.74 -10.96 -14.13
C TRP A 265 7.42 -10.28 -13.79
N LEU A 266 6.70 -9.86 -14.82
CA LEU A 266 5.47 -9.10 -14.69
C LEU A 266 4.27 -9.90 -15.21
N THR A 267 3.12 -9.69 -14.58
CA THR A 267 1.83 -10.20 -15.02
C THR A 267 0.81 -9.06 -15.02
N ASN A 268 -0.16 -9.09 -15.93
CA ASN A 268 -1.30 -8.18 -15.87
C ASN A 268 -2.47 -8.91 -15.20
N ARG A 269 -2.84 -8.47 -13.99
CA ARG A 269 -3.93 -9.03 -13.19
C ARG A 269 -5.30 -8.40 -13.50
N ALA A 270 -5.39 -7.67 -14.61
CA ALA A 270 -6.62 -7.19 -15.19
C ALA A 270 -7.60 -8.34 -15.49
N ALA A 271 -8.86 -8.01 -15.80
CA ALA A 271 -9.84 -9.01 -16.21
C ALA A 271 -9.32 -9.81 -17.41
N ALA A 272 -9.44 -11.13 -17.35
CA ALA A 272 -9.02 -12.01 -18.42
C ALA A 272 -9.95 -11.88 -19.63
N LEU A 273 -9.45 -12.20 -20.83
CA LEU A 273 -10.29 -12.24 -22.01
C LEU A 273 -11.25 -13.44 -21.93
N LYS A 274 -12.54 -13.17 -22.06
CA LYS A 274 -13.60 -14.20 -22.10
C LYS A 274 -13.45 -15.13 -23.30
N ASN A 275 -13.01 -14.59 -24.43
CA ASN A 275 -12.75 -15.30 -25.68
C ASN A 275 -11.28 -15.17 -26.07
N GLN A 276 -10.87 -15.86 -27.14
CA GLN A 276 -9.54 -15.68 -27.71
C GLN A 276 -9.32 -14.24 -28.19
N PHE A 277 -8.05 -13.82 -28.17
CA PHE A 277 -7.64 -12.53 -28.68
C PHE A 277 -7.90 -12.43 -30.19
N SER A 278 -8.56 -11.36 -30.62
CA SER A 278 -8.78 -11.01 -32.02
C SER A 278 -7.91 -9.83 -32.42
N ARG A 279 -6.88 -10.08 -33.23
CA ARG A 279 -6.02 -9.02 -33.79
C ARG A 279 -6.82 -8.04 -34.66
N VAL A 280 -7.83 -8.52 -35.38
CA VAL A 280 -8.71 -7.67 -36.21
C VAL A 280 -9.46 -6.68 -35.33
N GLN A 281 -10.09 -7.14 -34.25
CA GLN A 281 -10.76 -6.24 -33.30
C GLN A 281 -9.78 -5.28 -32.63
N TYR A 282 -8.57 -5.75 -32.29
CA TYR A 282 -7.55 -4.90 -31.67
C TYR A 282 -7.15 -3.76 -32.62
N GLN A 283 -6.84 -4.08 -33.87
CA GLN A 283 -6.45 -3.10 -34.89
C GLN A 283 -7.59 -2.15 -35.25
N GLN A 284 -8.83 -2.65 -35.37
CA GLN A 284 -10.01 -1.81 -35.59
C GLN A 284 -10.23 -0.83 -34.43
N SER A 285 -10.13 -1.31 -33.18
CA SER A 285 -10.31 -0.46 -32.00
C SER A 285 -9.19 0.57 -31.84
N ALA A 286 -7.97 0.26 -32.29
CA ALA A 286 -6.83 1.16 -32.19
C ALA A 286 -7.05 2.49 -32.91
N TYR A 287 -7.88 2.53 -33.95
CA TYR A 287 -8.25 3.77 -34.66
C TYR A 287 -8.88 4.82 -33.73
N TYR A 288 -9.71 4.38 -32.78
CA TYR A 288 -10.39 5.24 -31.82
C TYR A 288 -9.61 5.46 -30.53
N ASN A 289 -8.45 4.80 -30.37
CA ASN A 289 -7.61 4.81 -29.18
C ASN A 289 -8.39 4.79 -27.83
N PRO A 290 -9.28 3.79 -27.62
CA PRO A 290 -10.05 3.72 -26.38
C PRO A 290 -9.12 3.48 -25.17
N PRO A 291 -9.53 3.92 -23.98
CA PRO A 291 -8.89 3.51 -22.73
C PRO A 291 -8.82 1.97 -22.66
N THR A 292 -7.70 1.43 -22.20
CA THR A 292 -7.47 -0.01 -22.20
C THR A 292 -6.72 -0.46 -20.96
N HIS A 293 -7.16 -1.59 -20.41
CA HIS A 293 -6.49 -2.29 -19.32
C HIS A 293 -5.35 -3.19 -19.80
N ALA A 294 -5.09 -3.25 -21.11
CA ALA A 294 -3.92 -3.93 -21.67
C ALA A 294 -2.65 -3.12 -21.40
N LEU A 295 -1.57 -3.82 -21.03
CA LEU A 295 -0.25 -3.22 -20.90
C LEU A 295 0.36 -3.05 -22.29
N LYS A 296 0.48 -1.80 -22.76
CA LYS A 296 1.00 -1.47 -24.10
C LYS A 296 2.49 -1.11 -24.09
N ASP A 297 2.91 -0.32 -23.10
CA ASP A 297 4.29 0.14 -22.92
C ASP A 297 4.68 0.12 -21.45
N LEU A 298 5.99 -0.04 -21.20
CA LEU A 298 6.62 0.17 -19.91
C LEU A 298 7.72 1.21 -20.11
N ARG A 299 7.76 2.20 -19.23
CA ARG A 299 8.77 3.27 -19.26
C ARG A 299 9.71 3.09 -18.08
N PHE A 300 10.96 2.85 -18.37
CA PHE A 300 12.02 2.70 -17.38
C PHE A 300 12.83 3.99 -17.31
N PRO A 301 12.69 4.80 -16.24
CA PRO A 301 13.55 5.96 -16.06
C PRO A 301 14.96 5.49 -15.71
N LEU A 302 15.93 5.80 -16.57
CA LEU A 302 17.33 5.50 -16.33
C LEU A 302 18.00 6.64 -15.55
N THR A 303 19.03 6.32 -14.78
CA THR A 303 19.82 7.32 -14.05
C THR A 303 20.64 8.16 -15.02
N LEU A 304 20.89 9.42 -14.64
CA LEU A 304 21.77 10.30 -15.41
C LEU A 304 23.16 9.65 -15.57
N GLY A 305 23.66 9.61 -16.80
CA GLY A 305 24.93 8.94 -17.14
C GLY A 305 24.81 7.47 -17.54
N SER A 306 23.59 6.92 -17.58
CA SER A 306 23.35 5.60 -18.17
C SER A 306 23.72 5.59 -19.65
N VAL A 307 24.48 4.58 -20.07
CA VAL A 307 24.87 4.31 -21.45
C VAL A 307 24.48 2.86 -21.79
N ASP A 308 24.36 2.55 -23.08
CA ASP A 308 24.15 1.18 -23.58
C ASP A 308 22.86 0.48 -23.07
N ALA A 309 21.73 1.20 -23.11
CA ALA A 309 20.40 0.71 -22.72
C ALA A 309 19.62 0.01 -23.83
#